data_AF-A0A1Y3FGI4-F1
#
_entry.id   AF-A0A1Y3FGI4-F1
#
_cell.length_a   1.000
_cell.length_b   1.000
_cell.length_c   1.000
_cell.angle_alpha   90.00
_cell.angle_beta   90.00
_cell.angle_gamma   90.00
#
_symmetry.space_group_name_H-M   'P 1'
#
loop_
_entity.id
_entity.type
_entity.pdbx_description
1 polymer ?
#
loop_
_entity_poly.entity_id
_entity_poly.type
_entity_poly.pdbx_seq_one_letter_code
_entity_poly.pdbx_strand_id
1 'polypeptide(L)'
;MPIHPSRRTVAEPRWPAAVGLVVAVVLYAIAPTAVPTGVRVAVVAIAVALLVPLVALNPRRFTRETPWSRGLGVGLGVLLVVANQVSLVVLVVALVDASEAGPELLLTALQVWGTNVLAFALVYWELDRGGPVARRTHARAALAPADFRFPQDEDSGAVSEVARRSSEHADWVPGFVDYAYFSLTNSMAYSPTDVMPLSHRAKALMALEAFAGFVILALVIARAVNILS
;
A
#
# COMPACT_ATOMS: atom_id res chain seq x y z
N MET A 1 -15.07 -9.35 -17.27
CA MET A 1 -14.55 -10.30 -18.26
C MET A 1 -14.52 -11.69 -17.65
N PRO A 2 -14.79 -12.76 -18.42
CA PRO A 2 -14.64 -14.13 -17.92
C PRO A 2 -13.17 -14.45 -17.59
N ILE A 3 -12.95 -15.34 -16.62
CA ILE A 3 -11.62 -15.81 -16.22
C ILE A 3 -11.04 -16.65 -17.38
N HIS A 4 -9.79 -16.38 -17.78
CA HIS A 4 -9.12 -17.14 -18.84
C HIS A 4 -8.94 -18.62 -18.42
N PRO A 5 -9.17 -19.61 -19.32
CA PRO A 5 -9.16 -21.03 -18.97
C PRO A 5 -7.82 -21.56 -18.44
N SER A 6 -6.72 -20.86 -18.72
CA SER A 6 -5.39 -21.21 -18.20
C SER A 6 -5.19 -20.84 -16.72
N ARG A 7 -6.10 -20.03 -16.13
CA ARG A 7 -5.99 -19.59 -14.75
C ARG A 7 -6.56 -20.62 -13.79
N ARG A 8 -5.74 -21.00 -12.83
CA ARG A 8 -6.10 -21.91 -11.73
C ARG A 8 -6.28 -21.17 -10.40
N THR A 9 -5.83 -19.92 -10.35
CA THR A 9 -5.97 -19.06 -9.18
C THR A 9 -7.40 -18.59 -8.95
N VAL A 10 -7.86 -18.69 -7.71
CA VAL A 10 -9.18 -18.23 -7.29
C VAL A 10 -9.20 -16.70 -7.20
N ALA A 11 -10.32 -16.08 -7.59
CA ALA A 11 -10.52 -14.63 -7.43
C ALA A 11 -10.32 -14.19 -5.98
N GLU A 12 -9.51 -13.13 -5.79
CA GLU A 12 -9.11 -12.62 -4.48
C GLU A 12 -10.35 -12.21 -3.67
N PRO A 13 -10.48 -12.68 -2.42
CA PRO A 13 -11.47 -12.12 -1.51
C PRO A 13 -11.16 -10.64 -1.31
N ARG A 14 -12.16 -9.75 -1.38
CA ARG A 14 -11.88 -8.29 -1.32
C ARG A 14 -11.63 -7.74 0.07
N TRP A 15 -12.00 -8.51 1.09
CA TRP A 15 -11.97 -8.02 2.46
C TRP A 15 -10.58 -7.55 2.92
N PRO A 16 -9.42 -8.14 2.52
CA PRO A 16 -8.12 -7.65 2.97
C PRO A 16 -7.84 -6.23 2.47
N ALA A 17 -8.08 -5.97 1.18
CA ALA A 17 -7.92 -4.64 0.59
C ALA A 17 -8.91 -3.63 1.19
N ALA A 18 -10.17 -4.04 1.37
CA ALA A 18 -11.19 -3.18 1.98
C ALA A 18 -10.86 -2.83 3.43
N VAL A 19 -10.41 -3.80 4.23
CA VAL A 19 -9.98 -3.57 5.62
C VAL A 19 -8.75 -2.67 5.65
N GLY A 20 -7.72 -2.97 4.86
CA GLY A 20 -6.51 -2.13 4.81
C GLY A 20 -6.82 -0.68 4.46
N LEU A 21 -7.72 -0.47 3.50
CA LEU A 21 -8.15 0.85 3.10
C LEU A 21 -9.00 1.57 4.16
N VAL A 22 -9.96 0.88 4.79
CA VAL A 22 -10.73 1.46 5.91
C VAL A 22 -9.78 1.84 7.04
N VAL A 23 -8.82 0.99 7.38
CA VAL A 23 -7.81 1.27 8.40
C VAL A 23 -6.98 2.50 8.00
N ALA A 24 -6.52 2.60 6.76
CA ALA A 24 -5.76 3.76 6.27
C ALA A 24 -6.55 5.07 6.42
N VAL A 25 -7.82 5.07 6.01
CA VAL A 25 -8.70 6.24 6.11
C VAL A 25 -8.96 6.59 7.58
N VAL A 26 -9.19 5.60 8.44
CA VAL A 26 -9.41 5.83 9.88
C VAL A 26 -8.15 6.40 10.52
N LEU A 27 -6.98 5.80 10.29
CA LEU A 27 -5.70 6.29 10.81
C LEU A 27 -5.45 7.74 10.41
N TYR A 28 -5.67 8.07 9.12
CA TYR A 28 -5.55 9.44 8.63
C TYR A 28 -6.56 10.39 9.30
N ALA A 29 -7.81 9.97 9.47
CA ALA A 29 -8.88 10.79 10.00
C ALA A 29 -8.66 11.17 11.48
N ILE A 30 -8.15 10.23 12.28
CA ILE A 30 -7.97 10.40 13.72
C ILE A 30 -6.58 10.93 14.09
N ALA A 31 -5.68 11.10 13.13
CA ALA A 31 -4.32 11.54 13.40
C ALA A 31 -4.31 12.94 14.02
N PRO A 32 -3.70 13.13 15.22
CA PRO A 32 -3.46 14.43 15.83
C PRO A 32 -2.42 15.20 15.00
N THR A 33 -2.89 15.86 13.94
CA THR A 33 -2.05 16.59 13.01
C THR A 33 -2.43 18.06 12.99
N ALA A 34 -1.45 18.92 12.75
CA ALA A 34 -1.67 20.34 12.47
C ALA A 34 -2.19 20.59 11.04
N VAL A 35 -2.60 19.55 10.32
CA VAL A 35 -3.29 19.70 9.02
C VAL A 35 -4.64 20.40 9.28
N PRO A 36 -4.98 21.46 8.52
CA PRO A 36 -6.24 22.16 8.72
C PRO A 36 -7.44 21.21 8.69
N THR A 37 -8.31 21.31 9.68
CA THR A 37 -9.44 20.38 9.86
C THR A 37 -10.32 20.29 8.60
N GLY A 38 -10.55 21.41 7.91
CA GLY A 38 -11.31 21.43 6.65
C GLY A 38 -10.66 20.59 5.53
N VAL A 39 -9.33 20.62 5.42
CA VAL A 39 -8.58 19.80 4.45
C VAL A 39 -8.67 18.33 4.82
N ARG A 40 -8.46 17.99 6.10
CA ARG A 40 -8.57 16.61 6.59
C ARG A 40 -9.95 16.01 6.32
N VAL A 41 -11.01 16.75 6.65
CA VAL A 41 -12.39 16.33 6.39
C VAL A 41 -12.65 16.16 4.89
N ALA A 42 -12.14 17.07 4.05
CA ALA A 42 -12.28 16.95 2.60
C ALA A 42 -11.60 15.68 2.06
N VAL A 43 -10.36 15.40 2.47
CA VAL A 43 -9.64 14.18 2.06
C VAL A 43 -10.40 12.93 2.48
N VAL A 44 -10.86 12.85 3.73
CA VAL A 44 -11.64 11.71 4.23
C VAL A 44 -12.95 11.55 3.45
N ALA A 45 -13.67 12.65 3.21
CA ALA A 45 -14.92 12.63 2.46
C ALA A 45 -14.71 12.14 1.02
N ILE A 46 -13.65 12.63 0.34
CA ILE A 46 -13.30 12.17 -1.01
C ILE A 46 -12.89 10.69 -0.97
N ALA A 47 -12.07 10.27 0.00
CA ALA A 47 -11.66 8.88 0.12
C ALA A 47 -12.84 7.93 0.30
N VAL A 48 -13.79 8.28 1.17
CA VAL A 48 -15.04 7.53 1.37
C VAL A 48 -15.89 7.54 0.10
N ALA A 49 -16.03 8.69 -0.57
CA ALA A 49 -16.81 8.80 -1.81
C ALA A 49 -16.22 7.96 -2.95
N LEU A 50 -14.89 7.81 -3.03
CA LEU A 50 -14.22 6.91 -3.98
C LEU A 50 -14.37 5.44 -3.57
N LEU A 51 -14.34 5.15 -2.26
CA LEU A 51 -14.44 3.78 -1.74
C LEU A 51 -15.82 3.17 -1.94
N VAL A 52 -16.89 3.91 -1.69
CA VAL A 52 -18.28 3.41 -1.79
C VAL A 52 -18.58 2.72 -3.13
N PRO A 53 -18.37 3.34 -4.31
CA PRO A 53 -18.62 2.69 -5.59
C PRO A 53 -17.66 1.52 -5.84
N LEU A 54 -16.41 1.60 -5.37
CA LEU A 54 -15.46 0.50 -5.47
C LEU A 54 -15.96 -0.71 -4.70
N VAL A 55 -16.48 -0.58 -3.47
CA VAL A 55 -17.07 -1.69 -2.70
C VAL A 55 -18.32 -2.22 -3.39
N ALA A 56 -19.24 -1.33 -3.79
CA ALA A 56 -20.52 -1.68 -4.40
C ALA A 56 -20.36 -2.49 -5.71
N LEU A 57 -19.35 -2.18 -6.52
CA LEU A 57 -19.08 -2.86 -7.79
C LEU A 57 -18.75 -4.36 -7.65
N ASN A 58 -18.10 -4.74 -6.55
CA ASN A 58 -17.75 -6.14 -6.33
C ASN A 58 -17.89 -6.49 -4.83
N PRO A 59 -19.05 -6.70 -4.24
CA PRO A 59 -19.18 -6.79 -2.78
C PRO A 59 -18.39 -7.94 -2.11
N ARG A 60 -18.01 -9.01 -2.85
CA ARG A 60 -17.37 -10.20 -2.28
C ARG A 60 -16.01 -10.55 -2.88
N ARG A 61 -15.86 -10.49 -4.21
CA ARG A 61 -14.64 -10.91 -4.93
C ARG A 61 -14.35 -9.97 -6.10
N PHE A 62 -13.08 -9.63 -6.32
CA PHE A 62 -12.64 -8.83 -7.46
C PHE A 62 -12.87 -9.60 -8.78
N THR A 63 -14.03 -9.40 -9.42
CA THR A 63 -14.45 -10.16 -10.62
C THR A 63 -14.76 -9.27 -11.82
N ARG A 64 -15.14 -8.02 -11.56
CA ARG A 64 -15.48 -7.02 -12.57
C ARG A 64 -14.59 -5.80 -12.38
N GLU A 65 -13.89 -5.44 -13.44
CA GLU A 65 -13.15 -4.18 -13.55
C GLU A 65 -13.61 -3.46 -14.81
N THR A 66 -13.76 -2.16 -14.68
CA THR A 66 -14.06 -1.22 -15.76
C THR A 66 -12.98 -0.15 -15.76
N PRO A 67 -12.74 0.56 -16.88
CA PRO A 67 -11.75 1.63 -16.91
C PRO A 67 -11.98 2.71 -15.85
N TRP A 68 -13.25 3.03 -15.55
CA TRP A 68 -13.57 4.01 -14.51
C TRP A 68 -13.30 3.48 -13.09
N SER A 69 -13.69 2.23 -12.78
CA SER A 69 -13.43 1.65 -11.47
C SER A 69 -11.94 1.52 -11.20
N ARG A 70 -11.17 1.25 -12.25
CA ARG A 70 -9.71 1.22 -12.21
C ARG A 70 -9.13 2.60 -11.88
N GLY A 71 -9.63 3.64 -12.54
CA GLY A 71 -9.26 5.03 -12.26
C GLY A 71 -9.56 5.44 -10.82
N LEU A 72 -10.72 5.03 -10.27
CA LEU A 72 -11.06 5.30 -8.87
C LEU A 72 -10.13 4.60 -7.88
N GLY A 73 -9.76 3.33 -8.13
CA GLY A 73 -8.84 2.58 -7.25
C GLY A 73 -7.46 3.24 -7.19
N VAL A 74 -6.89 3.54 -8.35
CA VAL A 74 -5.60 4.25 -8.46
C VAL A 74 -5.70 5.65 -7.83
N GLY A 75 -6.77 6.39 -8.15
CA GLY A 75 -6.99 7.74 -7.63
C GLY A 75 -7.10 7.78 -6.11
N LEU A 76 -7.74 6.78 -5.51
CA LEU A 76 -7.84 6.64 -4.05
C LEU A 76 -6.48 6.38 -3.41
N GLY A 77 -5.68 5.47 -3.96
CA GLY A 77 -4.30 5.24 -3.49
C GLY A 77 -3.44 6.49 -3.58
N VAL A 78 -3.47 7.18 -4.72
CA VAL A 78 -2.71 8.42 -4.91
C VAL A 78 -3.17 9.52 -3.95
N LEU A 79 -4.47 9.69 -3.76
CA LEU A 79 -5.03 10.65 -2.80
C LEU A 79 -4.48 10.40 -1.39
N LEU A 80 -4.51 9.15 -0.94
CA LEU A 80 -4.03 8.79 0.40
C LEU A 80 -2.53 8.97 0.53
N VAL A 81 -1.74 8.60 -0.48
CA VAL A 81 -0.28 8.83 -0.46
C VAL A 81 0.01 10.33 -0.36
N VAL A 82 -0.57 11.16 -1.23
CA VAL A 82 -0.33 12.61 -1.21
C VAL A 82 -0.76 13.23 0.11
N ALA A 83 -1.95 12.91 0.60
CA ALA A 83 -2.44 13.43 1.88
C ALA A 83 -1.57 12.99 3.06
N ASN A 84 -1.06 11.75 3.04
CA ASN A 84 -0.17 11.26 4.07
C ASN A 84 1.23 11.89 3.99
N GLN A 85 1.76 12.18 2.80
CA GLN A 85 3.02 12.90 2.64
C GLN A 85 2.93 14.34 3.18
N VAL A 86 1.79 15.02 2.97
CA VAL A 86 1.55 16.33 3.61
C VAL A 86 1.54 16.20 5.14
N SER A 87 0.88 15.17 5.66
CA SER A 87 0.84 14.91 7.11
C SER A 87 2.23 14.60 7.68
N LEU A 88 3.06 13.89 6.91
CA LEU A 88 4.45 13.65 7.25
C LEU A 88 5.26 14.95 7.31
N VAL A 89 5.16 15.83 6.32
CA VAL A 89 5.88 17.12 6.36
C VAL A 89 5.46 17.95 7.58
N VAL A 90 4.16 18.00 7.88
CA VAL A 90 3.65 18.69 9.08
C VAL A 90 4.21 18.05 10.35
N LEU A 91 4.24 16.72 10.42
CA LEU A 91 4.82 15.99 11.56
C LEU A 91 6.32 16.27 11.70
N VAL A 92 7.07 16.32 10.61
CA VAL A 92 8.51 16.64 10.62
C VAL A 92 8.74 18.03 11.22
N VAL A 93 7.98 19.03 10.79
CA VAL A 93 8.06 20.39 11.35
C VAL A 93 7.75 20.38 12.84
N ALA A 94 6.66 19.72 13.25
CA ALA A 94 6.27 19.63 14.67
C ALA A 94 7.31 18.91 15.54
N LEU A 95 7.96 17.86 15.01
CA LEU A 95 9.03 17.13 15.70
C LEU A 95 10.31 17.96 15.85
N VAL A 96 10.58 18.87 14.91
CA VAL A 96 11.74 19.77 14.96
C VAL A 96 11.50 20.96 15.90
N ASP A 97 10.28 21.50 15.96
CA ASP A 97 9.96 22.73 16.70
C ASP A 97 9.90 22.58 18.24
N ALA A 98 10.25 21.41 18.80
CA ALA A 98 10.49 21.07 20.22
C ALA A 98 9.40 21.42 21.27
N SER A 99 8.40 22.23 20.92
CA SER A 99 7.43 22.87 21.81
C SER A 99 6.17 22.03 22.07
N GLU A 100 5.93 20.96 21.30
CA GLU A 100 4.75 20.12 21.44
C GLU A 100 4.96 18.87 22.33
N ALA A 101 3.88 18.47 23.00
CA ALA A 101 3.83 17.39 23.99
C ALA A 101 4.29 16.04 23.40
N GLY A 102 5.31 15.42 24.02
CA GLY A 102 5.99 14.23 23.53
C GLY A 102 5.10 13.02 23.17
N PRO A 103 4.11 12.62 24.00
CA PRO A 103 3.31 11.41 23.73
C PRO A 103 2.38 11.51 22.52
N GLU A 104 1.76 12.67 22.30
CA GLU A 104 0.83 12.86 21.17
C GLU A 104 1.57 12.81 19.84
N LEU A 105 2.77 13.41 19.78
CA LEU A 105 3.63 13.37 18.58
C LEU A 105 4.04 11.93 18.20
N LEU A 106 4.34 11.08 19.20
CA LEU A 106 4.68 9.68 18.95
C LEU A 106 3.48 8.89 18.40
N LEU A 107 2.28 9.15 18.93
CA LEU A 107 1.06 8.56 18.40
C LEU A 107 0.78 9.03 16.96
N THR A 108 0.94 10.32 16.69
CA THR A 108 0.81 10.87 15.33
C THR A 108 1.82 10.25 14.39
N ALA A 109 3.08 10.09 14.81
CA ALA A 109 4.10 9.44 14.00
C ALA A 109 3.74 7.98 13.65
N LEU A 110 3.23 7.23 14.62
CA LEU A 110 2.75 5.86 14.40
C LEU A 110 1.58 5.81 13.40
N GLN A 111 0.63 6.74 13.52
CA GLN A 111 -0.53 6.81 12.62
C GLN A 111 -0.14 7.24 11.20
N VAL A 112 0.75 8.21 11.05
CA VAL A 112 1.29 8.65 9.75
C VAL A 112 2.09 7.54 9.11
N TRP A 113 2.91 6.81 9.87
CA TRP A 113 3.65 5.65 9.37
C TRP A 113 2.73 4.51 8.93
N GLY A 114 1.75 4.14 9.76
CA GLY A 114 0.78 3.09 9.41
C GLY A 114 -0.07 3.45 8.19
N THR A 115 -0.48 4.71 8.08
CA THR A 115 -1.16 5.23 6.89
C THR A 115 -0.25 5.19 5.67
N ASN A 116 1.04 5.50 5.83
CA ASN A 116 2.03 5.45 4.75
C ASN A 116 2.09 4.05 4.15
N VAL A 117 2.29 3.04 5.00
CA VAL A 117 2.33 1.63 4.60
C VAL A 117 1.05 1.24 3.85
N LEU A 118 -0.12 1.51 4.42
CA LEU A 118 -1.36 1.08 3.77
C LEU A 118 -1.66 1.83 2.46
N ALA A 119 -1.31 3.11 2.38
CA ALA A 119 -1.48 3.91 1.17
C ALA A 119 -0.56 3.44 0.03
N PHE A 120 0.72 3.19 0.33
CA PHE A 120 1.66 2.68 -0.65
C PHE A 120 1.34 1.24 -1.06
N ALA A 121 0.97 0.36 -0.12
CA ALA A 121 0.48 -0.98 -0.42
C ALA A 121 -0.69 -0.96 -1.42
N LEU A 122 -1.64 -0.02 -1.25
CA LEU A 122 -2.75 0.15 -2.18
C LEU A 122 -2.27 0.63 -3.56
N VAL A 123 -1.35 1.59 -3.61
CA VAL A 123 -0.77 2.08 -4.87
C VAL A 123 -0.01 0.97 -5.61
N TYR A 124 0.81 0.18 -4.91
CA TYR A 124 1.54 -0.93 -5.53
C TYR A 124 0.59 -2.01 -6.04
N TRP A 125 -0.37 -2.40 -5.22
CA TRP A 125 -1.37 -3.39 -5.60
C TRP A 125 -2.19 -2.88 -6.77
N GLU A 126 -2.63 -1.62 -6.78
CA GLU A 126 -3.33 -1.09 -7.94
C GLU A 126 -2.38 -1.09 -9.16
N LEU A 127 -1.22 -0.45 -9.15
CA LEU A 127 -0.43 -0.25 -10.37
C LEU A 127 0.12 -1.53 -11.02
N ASP A 128 0.52 -2.52 -10.22
CA ASP A 128 1.27 -3.68 -10.71
C ASP A 128 0.46 -4.63 -11.60
N ARG A 129 1.11 -5.11 -12.67
CA ARG A 129 0.60 -6.07 -13.67
C ARG A 129 -0.80 -5.74 -14.20
N GLY A 130 -1.12 -4.45 -14.29
CA GLY A 130 -2.38 -3.96 -14.85
C GLY A 130 -3.56 -4.00 -13.87
N GLY A 131 -3.36 -4.39 -12.61
CA GLY A 131 -4.35 -4.29 -11.56
C GLY A 131 -4.87 -5.62 -11.00
N PRO A 132 -5.67 -5.54 -9.92
CA PRO A 132 -6.08 -6.71 -9.14
C PRO A 132 -6.98 -7.69 -9.88
N VAL A 133 -7.84 -7.19 -10.76
CA VAL A 133 -8.71 -8.03 -11.57
C VAL A 133 -7.92 -8.63 -12.73
N ALA A 134 -7.19 -7.81 -13.50
CA ALA A 134 -6.35 -8.28 -14.61
C ALA A 134 -5.37 -9.39 -14.17
N ARG A 135 -4.74 -9.23 -12.99
CA ARG A 135 -3.85 -10.22 -12.38
C ARG A 135 -4.47 -11.59 -12.15
N ARG A 136 -5.79 -11.76 -12.17
CA ARG A 136 -6.47 -13.05 -11.94
C ARG A 136 -7.38 -13.49 -13.09
N THR A 137 -7.77 -12.57 -13.97
CA THR A 137 -8.67 -12.90 -15.09
C THR A 137 -7.92 -13.12 -16.40
N HIS A 138 -6.84 -12.39 -16.68
CA HIS A 138 -6.12 -12.49 -17.94
C HIS A 138 -5.15 -13.66 -17.95
N ALA A 139 -4.87 -14.22 -19.14
CA ALA A 139 -3.76 -15.15 -19.32
C ALA A 139 -2.45 -14.50 -18.87
N ARG A 140 -1.52 -15.27 -18.31
CA ARG A 140 -0.24 -14.72 -17.82
C ARG A 140 0.56 -14.00 -18.92
N ALA A 141 0.57 -14.54 -20.13
CA ALA A 141 1.22 -13.92 -21.30
C ALA A 141 0.56 -12.60 -21.75
N ALA A 142 -0.66 -12.32 -21.30
CA ALA A 142 -1.41 -11.10 -21.63
C ALA A 142 -1.45 -10.08 -20.47
N LEU A 143 -0.67 -10.32 -19.39
CA LEU A 143 -0.51 -9.34 -18.33
C LEU A 143 0.37 -8.18 -18.81
N ALA A 144 0.11 -6.99 -18.27
CA ALA A 144 1.03 -5.88 -18.42
C ALA A 144 2.40 -6.24 -17.80
N PRO A 145 3.50 -5.62 -18.26
CA PRO A 145 4.82 -5.81 -17.68
C PRO A 145 4.78 -5.63 -16.15
N ALA A 146 5.47 -6.51 -15.43
CA ALA A 146 5.52 -6.45 -13.98
C ALA A 146 6.31 -5.23 -13.51
N ASP A 147 5.78 -4.52 -12.52
CA ASP A 147 6.49 -3.46 -11.80
C ASP A 147 7.35 -4.03 -10.69
N PHE A 148 6.90 -5.14 -10.10
CA PHE A 148 7.53 -5.82 -8.98
C PHE A 148 7.76 -7.29 -9.29
N ARG A 149 8.96 -7.76 -8.96
CA ARG A 149 9.36 -9.17 -9.01
C ARG A 149 9.28 -9.75 -7.60
N PHE A 150 8.37 -10.69 -7.39
CA PHE A 150 8.22 -11.39 -6.11
C PHE A 150 9.07 -12.67 -6.11
N PRO A 151 9.49 -13.19 -4.94
CA PRO A 151 10.27 -14.44 -4.85
C PRO A 151 9.59 -15.62 -5.56
N GLN A 152 8.26 -15.71 -5.45
CA GLN A 152 7.46 -16.76 -6.07
C GLN A 152 7.55 -16.75 -7.59
N ASP A 153 7.95 -15.64 -8.23
CA ASP A 153 8.20 -15.59 -9.67
C ASP A 153 9.46 -16.37 -10.09
N GLU A 154 10.40 -16.62 -9.17
CA GLU A 154 11.67 -17.32 -9.44
C GLU A 154 11.77 -18.69 -8.77
N ASP A 155 10.87 -19.02 -7.84
CA ASP A 155 10.93 -20.21 -7.01
C ASP A 155 10.69 -21.55 -7.77
N SER A 156 10.46 -21.56 -9.09
CA SER A 156 10.12 -22.79 -9.81
C SER A 156 11.26 -23.83 -9.83
N GLY A 157 12.51 -23.37 -9.80
CA GLY A 157 13.69 -24.23 -9.69
C GLY A 157 14.09 -24.62 -8.27
N ALA A 158 13.34 -24.21 -7.25
CA ALA A 158 13.68 -24.45 -5.85
C ALA A 158 13.36 -25.88 -5.39
N VAL A 159 13.69 -26.19 -4.13
CA VAL A 159 13.32 -27.46 -3.48
C VAL A 159 11.80 -27.69 -3.51
N SER A 160 11.39 -28.96 -3.45
CA SER A 160 10.02 -29.39 -3.78
C SER A 160 8.91 -28.63 -3.03
N GLU A 161 9.13 -28.33 -1.76
CA GLU A 161 8.20 -27.64 -0.87
C GLU A 161 8.09 -26.13 -1.16
N VAL A 162 9.16 -25.52 -1.69
CA VAL A 162 9.20 -24.11 -2.10
C VAL A 162 8.60 -23.95 -3.49
N ALA A 163 9.05 -24.76 -4.45
CA ALA A 163 8.59 -24.73 -5.84
C ALA A 163 7.08 -24.97 -5.97
N ARG A 164 6.47 -25.70 -5.04
CA ARG A 164 5.01 -25.90 -4.94
C ARG A 164 4.19 -24.61 -4.89
N ARG A 165 4.75 -23.49 -4.40
CA ARG A 165 4.06 -22.19 -4.32
C ARG A 165 4.49 -21.21 -5.41
N SER A 166 5.39 -21.62 -6.31
CA SER A 166 5.89 -20.77 -7.38
C SER A 166 4.79 -20.36 -8.34
N SER A 167 5.01 -19.23 -9.00
CA SER A 167 4.22 -18.69 -10.08
C SER A 167 3.96 -19.72 -11.18
N GLU A 168 4.95 -20.53 -11.55
CA GLU A 168 4.81 -21.52 -12.64
C GLU A 168 4.01 -22.76 -12.21
N HIS A 169 4.22 -23.27 -10.99
CA HIS A 169 3.62 -24.53 -10.56
C HIS A 169 2.20 -24.33 -10.00
N ALA A 170 1.96 -23.22 -9.29
CA ALA A 170 0.71 -22.95 -8.60
C ALA A 170 -0.17 -21.87 -9.28
N ASP A 171 0.28 -21.34 -10.43
CA ASP A 171 -0.30 -20.12 -11.03
C ASP A 171 -0.32 -18.94 -10.04
N TRP A 172 0.56 -18.91 -9.02
CA TRP A 172 0.55 -17.92 -7.95
C TRP A 172 0.57 -16.49 -8.49
N VAL A 173 -0.18 -15.59 -7.85
CA VAL A 173 -0.19 -14.15 -8.15
C VAL A 173 -0.30 -13.35 -6.86
N PRO A 174 0.37 -12.19 -6.78
CA PRO A 174 0.35 -11.36 -5.57
C PRO A 174 -1.07 -10.82 -5.30
N GLY A 175 -1.52 -10.95 -4.06
CA GLY A 175 -2.70 -10.31 -3.50
C GLY A 175 -2.34 -9.08 -2.67
N PHE A 176 -3.35 -8.39 -2.14
CA PHE A 176 -3.16 -7.17 -1.35
C PHE A 176 -2.25 -7.39 -0.14
N VAL A 177 -2.36 -8.55 0.52
CA VAL A 177 -1.53 -8.89 1.68
C VAL A 177 -0.04 -8.96 1.31
N ASP A 178 0.29 -9.46 0.12
CA ASP A 178 1.68 -9.52 -0.36
C ASP A 178 2.23 -8.09 -0.56
N TYR A 179 1.44 -7.17 -1.12
CA TYR A 179 1.86 -5.76 -1.24
C TYR A 179 1.88 -5.02 0.10
N ALA A 180 1.00 -5.35 1.05
CA ALA A 180 1.01 -4.78 2.40
C ALA A 180 2.23 -5.21 3.19
N TYR A 181 2.62 -6.49 3.10
CA TYR A 181 3.87 -6.99 3.66
C TYR A 181 5.07 -6.31 3.01
N PHE A 182 5.12 -6.26 1.68
CA PHE A 182 6.17 -5.57 0.93
C PHE A 182 6.30 -4.07 1.28
N SER A 183 5.19 -3.35 1.37
CA SER A 183 5.18 -1.94 1.74
C SER A 183 5.64 -1.73 3.19
N LEU A 184 5.19 -2.59 4.11
CA LEU A 184 5.65 -2.57 5.49
C LEU A 184 7.18 -2.76 5.56
N THR A 185 7.71 -3.76 4.87
CA THR A 185 9.14 -4.06 4.86
C THR A 185 9.97 -2.97 4.20
N ASN A 186 9.51 -2.43 3.06
CA ASN A 186 10.14 -1.31 2.38
C ASN A 186 10.17 -0.05 3.26
N SER A 187 9.09 0.22 4.00
CA SER A 187 9.01 1.37 4.90
C SER A 187 9.91 1.25 6.15
N MET A 188 10.27 0.04 6.58
CA MET A 188 11.12 -0.16 7.78
C MET A 188 12.62 -0.05 7.50
N ALA A 189 13.05 -0.10 6.23
CA ALA A 189 14.46 -0.05 5.80
C ALA A 189 15.40 -1.13 6.41
N TYR A 190 14.88 -2.09 7.19
CA TYR A 190 15.66 -3.09 7.94
C TYR A 190 15.13 -4.53 7.76
N SER A 191 14.60 -4.83 6.57
CA SER A 191 13.96 -6.11 6.23
C SER A 191 14.67 -6.81 5.08
N PRO A 192 14.55 -8.15 4.93
CA PRO A 192 14.88 -8.81 3.68
C PRO A 192 14.18 -8.11 2.52
N THR A 193 14.94 -7.61 1.54
CA THR A 193 14.41 -7.02 0.31
C THR A 193 14.11 -8.16 -0.67
N ASP A 194 12.98 -8.81 -0.47
CA ASP A 194 12.57 -9.99 -1.24
C ASP A 194 11.84 -9.62 -2.54
N VAL A 195 11.21 -8.45 -2.58
CA VAL A 195 10.54 -7.91 -3.77
C VAL A 195 11.40 -6.85 -4.47
N MET A 196 11.76 -7.08 -5.74
CA MET A 196 12.57 -6.14 -6.52
C MET A 196 11.73 -5.23 -7.44
N PRO A 197 11.99 -3.91 -7.47
CA PRO A 197 11.36 -3.01 -8.43
C PRO A 197 11.99 -3.15 -9.82
N LEU A 198 11.17 -3.46 -10.81
CA LEU A 198 11.57 -3.65 -12.20
C LEU A 198 11.43 -2.36 -13.03
N SER A 199 10.38 -1.57 -12.78
CA SER A 199 10.08 -0.37 -13.57
C SER A 199 10.61 0.91 -12.92
N HIS A 200 10.81 1.98 -13.71
CA HIS A 200 11.24 3.28 -13.17
C HIS A 200 10.24 3.86 -12.16
N ARG A 201 8.93 3.70 -12.42
CA ARG A 201 7.89 4.15 -11.49
C ARG A 201 7.92 3.37 -10.18
N ALA A 202 8.17 2.05 -10.22
CA ALA A 202 8.29 1.22 -9.03
C ALA A 202 9.48 1.67 -8.17
N LYS A 203 10.64 1.90 -8.81
CA LYS A 203 11.85 2.41 -8.13
C LYS A 203 11.59 3.75 -7.45
N ALA A 204 10.93 4.68 -8.13
CA ALA A 204 10.62 5.99 -7.57
C ALA A 204 9.66 5.92 -6.39
N LEU A 205 8.58 5.13 -6.49
CA LEU A 205 7.61 4.97 -5.40
C LEU A 205 8.24 4.28 -4.19
N MET A 206 9.01 3.21 -4.40
CA MET A 206 9.73 2.53 -3.32
C MET A 206 10.72 3.45 -2.62
N ALA A 207 11.48 4.24 -3.39
CA ALA A 207 12.42 5.20 -2.82
C ALA A 207 11.71 6.27 -1.98
N LEU A 208 10.57 6.79 -2.46
CA LEU A 208 9.78 7.77 -1.73
C LEU A 208 9.24 7.19 -0.41
N GLU A 209 8.67 5.98 -0.45
CA GLU A 209 8.15 5.31 0.74
C GLU A 209 9.25 4.99 1.75
N ALA A 210 10.37 4.42 1.30
CA ALA A 210 11.49 4.06 2.16
C ALA A 210 12.11 5.32 2.81
N PHE A 211 12.25 6.40 2.05
CA PHE A 211 12.72 7.68 2.56
C PHE A 211 11.76 8.26 3.61
N ALA A 212 10.46 8.25 3.34
CA ALA A 212 9.44 8.69 4.29
C ALA A 212 9.50 7.88 5.60
N GLY A 213 9.57 6.55 5.50
CA GLY A 213 9.71 5.66 6.65
C GLY A 213 10.98 5.92 7.46
N PHE A 214 12.11 6.11 6.77
CA PHE A 214 13.38 6.46 7.41
C PHE A 214 13.31 7.78 8.18
N VAL A 215 12.72 8.83 7.58
CA VAL A 215 12.57 10.14 8.24
C VAL A 215 11.72 10.02 9.50
N ILE A 216 10.59 9.31 9.44
CA ILE A 216 9.73 9.09 10.62
C ILE A 216 10.52 8.39 11.72
N LEU A 217 11.19 7.28 11.39
CA LEU A 217 11.96 6.51 12.35
C LEU A 217 13.05 7.35 13.02
N ALA A 218 13.85 8.08 12.23
CA ALA A 218 14.94 8.91 12.74
C ALA A 218 14.44 9.98 13.72
N LEU A 219 13.36 10.69 13.38
CA LEU A 219 12.81 11.74 14.23
C LEU A 219 12.12 11.19 15.48
N VAL A 220 11.43 10.05 15.37
CA VAL A 220 10.83 9.36 16.54
C VAL A 220 11.92 8.96 17.53
N ILE A 221 13.04 8.38 17.05
CA ILE A 221 14.18 8.02 17.91
C ILE A 221 14.76 9.27 18.56
N ALA A 222 15.03 10.33 17.79
CA ALA A 222 15.57 11.58 18.31
C ALA A 222 14.69 12.18 19.41
N ARG A 223 13.37 12.20 19.21
CA ARG A 223 12.43 12.73 20.20
C ARG A 223 12.32 11.84 21.43
N ALA A 224 12.33 10.51 21.27
CA ALA A 224 12.32 9.58 22.39
C ALA A 224 13.55 9.77 23.30
N VAL A 225 14.74 9.95 22.71
CA VAL A 225 15.96 10.24 23.47
C VAL A 225 15.83 11.56 24.25
N ASN A 226 15.34 12.62 23.59
CA ASN A 226 15.17 13.93 24.23
C ASN A 226 14.12 13.95 25.37
N ILE A 227 13.17 13.00 25.40
CA ILE A 227 12.19 12.89 26.50
C ILE A 227 12.78 12.14 27.70
N LEU A 228 13.73 11.24 27.47
CA LEU A 228 14.35 10.41 28.51
C LEU A 228 15.61 11.06 29.14
N SER A 229 16.20 12.05 28.47
CA SER A 229 17.33 12.87 28.95
C SER A 229 16.85 14.06 29.77
#